data_AF-A0A8C5B4Z0-F1
#
_entry.id   AF-A0A8C5B4Z0-F1
#
_cell.length_a   1.000
_cell.length_b   1.000
_cell.length_c   1.000
_cell.angle_alpha   90.00
_cell.angle_beta   90.00
_cell.angle_gamma   90.00
#
_symmetry.space_group_name_H-M   'P 1'
#
loop_
_entity.id
_entity.type
_entity.pdbx_description
1 polymer ?
#
loop_
_entity_poly.entity_id
_entity_poly.type
_entity_poly.pdbx_seq_one_letter_code
_entity_poly.pdbx_strand_id
1 'polypeptide(L)'
;MLGRVLHTLQDFYSHSNWVELDNTEPFANLIQPDLPIENIAAKDTATCRDCASGNCPNTILANILQENKLTSGYMGISSSEKPKGKCSHGGAGDLTSAAVPRGGISKDERRPGNEALHDAAVTAATSASLQLLEDIRGAAGDRDFLRLMGIDRSSGVCFVIDTTGSMADDIATAKAVVYNIIDSKKGTQDEPSEYILVPFNDPDFGPMTRTTDPEVMKNEISKLTATGGGDAPEMCLSGLQMALTAAPAFSSIYVFTDATAKDIELKDTISALLSSTKSKVVNFFLTTTGGRKRRSVTATFNDYRDLALASGGQAIHVTKGKLHEATGIILDTSTSALVTVLQRSRSSGSETFTFLLDESLRNITLYITGSQMTFTISNPAGVSQSNTQLSGGLGTIQSVGNLWRIRLDDDKQSGTWKIQMASAQPYTLKVTGQNTITFIYDYVHAFKGPHPGYAPITGRPQAGRPAMLLLSVMGGRGLRVGHGGRGGPHSSVPGWACEQRLDDGLGQRGHPGHGGRGSTGGLW
;
A
#
# COMPACT_ATOMS: atom_id res chain seq x y z
N MET A 1 -1.76 12.46 14.70
CA MET A 1 -2.75 13.26 15.46
C MET A 1 -3.88 12.38 15.96
N LEU A 2 -4.62 11.67 15.10
CA LEU A 2 -5.70 10.74 15.48
C LEU A 2 -5.30 9.76 16.60
N GLY A 3 -4.13 9.10 16.48
CA GLY A 3 -3.65 8.18 17.52
C GLY A 3 -3.48 8.81 18.91
N ARG A 4 -3.14 10.11 19.00
CA ARG A 4 -3.06 10.80 20.30
C ARG A 4 -4.46 11.00 20.91
N VAL A 5 -5.44 11.37 20.09
CA VAL A 5 -6.83 11.55 20.54
C VAL A 5 -7.42 10.22 21.01
N LEU A 6 -7.24 9.15 20.22
CA LEU A 6 -7.67 7.80 20.59
C LEU A 6 -7.01 7.33 21.89
N HIS A 7 -5.70 7.60 22.06
CA HIS A 7 -5.02 7.32 23.31
C HIS A 7 -5.64 8.10 24.48
N THR A 8 -5.88 9.40 24.33
CA THR A 8 -6.53 10.22 25.38
C THR A 8 -7.91 9.70 25.77
N LEU A 9 -8.70 9.21 24.82
CA LEU A 9 -9.98 8.55 25.12
C LEU A 9 -9.76 7.30 25.97
N GLN A 10 -8.85 6.42 25.57
CA GLN A 10 -8.53 5.19 26.31
C GLN A 10 -8.05 5.49 27.74
N ASP A 11 -7.10 6.43 27.86
CA ASP A 11 -6.51 6.91 29.11
C ASP A 11 -7.57 7.44 30.08
N PHE A 12 -8.54 8.20 29.57
CA PHE A 12 -9.65 8.69 30.39
C PHE A 12 -10.47 7.54 31.00
N TYR A 13 -10.88 6.54 30.21
CA TYR A 13 -11.72 5.46 30.73
C TYR A 13 -10.94 4.47 31.61
N SER A 14 -9.65 4.27 31.32
CA SER A 14 -8.80 3.40 32.13
C SER A 14 -8.36 4.05 33.43
N HIS A 15 -8.25 5.39 33.53
CA HIS A 15 -7.66 6.07 34.70
C HIS A 15 -8.56 7.08 35.43
N SER A 16 -9.80 7.25 34.99
CA SER A 16 -10.85 7.98 35.74
C SER A 16 -11.78 7.01 36.48
N ASN A 17 -12.68 7.54 37.30
CA ASN A 17 -13.77 6.77 37.91
C ASN A 17 -15.04 6.70 37.04
N TRP A 18 -14.96 6.98 35.73
CA TRP A 18 -16.14 7.10 34.85
C TRP A 18 -17.09 5.90 34.93
N VAL A 19 -16.54 4.68 34.86
CA VAL A 19 -17.34 3.44 34.89
C VAL A 19 -17.73 3.03 36.31
N GLU A 20 -17.00 3.49 37.33
CA GLU A 20 -17.34 3.33 38.75
C GLU A 20 -18.52 4.21 39.16
N LEU A 21 -18.81 5.27 38.39
CA LEU A 21 -20.00 6.11 38.50
C LEU A 21 -21.23 5.50 37.78
N ASP A 22 -21.16 4.24 37.38
CA ASP A 22 -22.19 3.51 36.61
C ASP A 22 -22.50 4.11 35.23
N ASN A 23 -21.61 4.95 34.68
CA ASN A 23 -21.76 5.45 33.31
C ASN A 23 -21.39 4.37 32.29
N THR A 24 -22.32 4.10 31.36
CA THR A 24 -22.13 3.15 30.26
C THR A 24 -21.80 3.82 28.93
N GLU A 25 -22.18 5.09 28.78
CA GLU A 25 -22.00 5.85 27.54
C GLU A 25 -20.69 6.63 27.51
N PRO A 26 -20.17 6.97 26.31
CA PRO A 26 -19.07 7.90 26.16
C PRO A 26 -19.36 9.26 26.79
N PHE A 27 -18.31 9.93 27.27
CA PHE A 27 -18.45 11.26 27.85
C PHE A 27 -18.36 12.28 26.71
N ALA A 28 -19.53 12.77 26.27
CA ALA A 28 -19.64 13.61 25.07
C ALA A 28 -18.72 14.85 25.08
N ASN A 29 -18.42 15.40 26.26
CA ASN A 29 -17.62 16.62 26.38
C ASN A 29 -16.11 16.35 26.28
N LEU A 30 -15.64 15.11 26.42
CA LEU A 30 -14.22 14.78 26.58
C LEU A 30 -13.34 15.25 25.42
N ILE A 31 -13.90 15.25 24.20
CA ILE A 31 -13.21 15.65 22.96
C ILE A 31 -13.74 16.96 22.38
N GLN A 32 -14.57 17.69 23.13
CA GLN A 32 -15.14 18.97 22.72
C GLN A 32 -14.48 20.09 23.53
N PRO A 33 -13.53 20.86 22.96
CA PRO A 33 -12.75 21.84 23.71
C PRO A 33 -13.59 22.98 24.29
N ASP A 34 -14.78 23.23 23.72
CA ASP A 34 -15.69 24.29 24.14
C ASP A 34 -16.65 23.85 25.26
N LEU A 35 -16.66 22.57 25.63
CA LEU A 35 -17.53 22.04 26.68
C LEU A 35 -16.72 21.74 27.97
N PRO A 36 -17.20 22.19 29.13
CA PRO A 36 -16.50 21.93 30.39
C PRO A 36 -16.62 20.46 30.81
N ILE A 37 -15.61 19.98 31.53
CA ILE A 37 -15.70 18.77 32.35
C ILE A 37 -16.24 19.21 33.71
N GLU A 38 -17.49 18.83 34.00
CA GLU A 38 -18.18 19.26 35.21
C GLU A 38 -18.05 18.26 36.37
N ASN A 39 -18.42 18.70 37.57
CA ASN A 39 -18.47 17.91 38.80
C ASN A 39 -17.16 17.18 39.17
N ILE A 40 -16.01 17.81 38.93
CA ILE A 40 -14.68 17.28 39.28
C ILE A 40 -14.45 17.39 40.79
N ALA A 41 -13.93 16.33 41.41
CA ALA A 41 -13.52 16.34 42.80
C ALA A 41 -12.36 17.33 43.03
N ALA A 42 -12.56 18.31 43.91
CA ALA A 42 -11.54 19.32 44.25
C ALA A 42 -10.23 18.70 44.77
N LYS A 43 -9.11 19.43 44.65
CA LYS A 43 -7.76 18.92 44.96
C LYS A 43 -7.61 18.32 46.37
N ASP A 44 -8.33 18.86 47.34
CA ASP A 44 -8.34 18.49 48.76
C ASP A 44 -9.44 17.48 49.13
N THR A 45 -10.39 17.22 48.22
CA THR A 45 -11.43 16.22 48.42
C THR A 45 -10.82 14.82 48.33
N ALA A 46 -10.87 14.06 49.42
CA ALA A 46 -10.46 12.66 49.42
C ALA A 46 -11.34 11.86 48.47
N THR A 47 -10.73 11.04 47.61
CA THR A 47 -11.44 10.27 46.57
C THR A 47 -11.25 8.77 46.65
N CYS A 48 -10.18 8.30 47.29
CA CYS A 48 -9.89 6.87 47.40
C CYS A 48 -9.73 6.38 48.84
N ARG A 49 -10.17 5.13 49.09
CA ARG A 49 -9.85 4.36 50.30
C ARG A 49 -8.50 3.66 50.19
N ASP A 50 -7.83 3.48 51.31
CA ASP A 50 -6.52 2.81 51.37
C ASP A 50 -6.67 1.31 51.12
N CYS A 51 -5.98 0.77 50.10
CA CYS A 51 -5.98 -0.65 49.81
C CYS A 51 -4.80 -1.38 50.47
N ALA A 52 -4.88 -1.60 51.79
CA ALA A 52 -3.81 -2.23 52.55
C ALA A 52 -3.55 -3.70 52.17
N SER A 53 -4.57 -4.42 51.70
CA SER A 53 -4.52 -5.85 51.33
C SER A 53 -3.97 -6.11 49.92
N GLY A 54 -3.81 -5.06 49.10
CA GLY A 54 -3.43 -5.18 47.68
C GLY A 54 -4.53 -5.70 46.75
N ASN A 55 -5.67 -6.18 47.28
CA ASN A 55 -6.84 -6.58 46.50
C ASN A 55 -8.08 -5.84 47.02
N CYS A 56 -8.52 -4.83 46.26
CA CYS A 56 -9.68 -4.00 46.60
C CYS A 56 -10.57 -3.84 45.37
N PRO A 57 -11.81 -4.38 45.38
CA PRO A 57 -12.67 -4.40 44.20
C PRO A 57 -13.11 -3.02 43.68
N ASN A 58 -13.08 -2.00 44.54
CA ASN A 58 -13.35 -0.62 44.18
C ASN A 58 -12.55 0.27 45.12
N THR A 59 -11.72 1.16 44.63
CA THR A 59 -10.91 2.05 45.49
C THR A 59 -11.58 3.38 45.73
N ILE A 60 -12.67 3.71 45.04
CA ILE A 60 -13.38 4.99 45.14
C ILE A 60 -14.25 5.05 46.40
N LEU A 61 -14.27 6.21 47.06
CA LEU A 61 -15.09 6.43 48.24
C LEU A 61 -16.57 6.57 47.89
N ALA A 62 -17.45 6.04 48.73
CA ALA A 62 -18.90 6.01 48.49
C ALA A 62 -19.52 7.41 48.31
N ASN A 63 -19.03 8.43 49.03
CA ASN A 63 -19.52 9.80 48.89
C ASN A 63 -19.17 10.40 47.51
N ILE A 64 -18.03 10.02 46.91
CA ILE A 64 -17.67 10.45 45.55
C ILE A 64 -18.65 9.86 44.54
N LEU A 65 -19.01 8.59 44.70
CA LEU A 65 -19.98 7.93 43.83
C LEU A 65 -21.39 8.53 44.00
N GLN A 66 -21.82 8.75 45.25
CA GLN A 66 -23.13 9.32 45.57
C GLN A 66 -23.29 10.77 45.08
N GLU A 67 -22.23 11.58 45.16
CA GLU A 67 -22.21 12.95 44.65
C GLU A 67 -21.90 13.02 43.13
N ASN A 68 -21.76 11.86 42.47
CA ASN A 68 -21.40 11.71 41.07
C ASN A 68 -20.13 12.47 40.64
N LYS A 69 -19.14 12.56 41.54
CA LYS A 69 -17.94 13.36 41.36
C LYS A 69 -16.89 12.63 40.51
N LEU A 70 -16.37 13.31 39.49
CA LEU A 70 -15.30 12.79 38.65
C LEU A 70 -13.93 12.94 39.33
N THR A 71 -13.13 11.88 39.31
CA THR A 71 -11.74 11.85 39.79
C THR A 71 -10.89 10.97 38.88
N SER A 72 -9.58 11.16 38.94
CA SER A 72 -8.59 10.32 38.27
C SER A 72 -7.45 9.92 39.21
N GLY A 73 -6.56 9.06 38.72
CA GLY A 73 -5.37 8.62 39.43
C GLY A 73 -4.17 9.57 39.22
N TYR A 74 -3.44 9.84 40.31
CA TYR A 74 -2.13 10.51 40.23
C TYR A 74 -1.03 9.50 39.92
N MET A 75 -0.13 9.82 39.01
CA MET A 75 1.00 8.97 38.66
C MET A 75 2.32 9.64 39.03
N GLY A 76 3.25 8.88 39.60
CA GLY A 76 4.59 9.35 39.90
C GLY A 76 5.64 8.28 39.62
N ILE A 77 6.52 8.53 38.66
CA ILE A 77 7.59 7.59 38.26
C ILE A 77 8.90 7.77 39.05
N SER A 78 9.09 8.95 39.65
CA SER A 78 10.27 9.32 40.43
C SER A 78 9.93 9.80 41.85
N SER A 79 8.64 9.92 42.17
CA SER A 79 8.14 10.34 43.48
C SER A 79 6.88 9.56 43.84
N SER A 80 6.75 9.21 45.13
CA SER A 80 5.54 8.62 45.69
C SER A 80 4.54 9.67 46.18
N GLU A 81 4.85 10.96 46.05
CA GLU A 81 4.00 12.04 46.52
C GLU A 81 2.73 12.17 45.67
N LYS A 82 1.60 12.25 46.35
CA LYS A 82 0.29 12.62 45.79
C LYS A 82 -0.55 13.32 46.86
N PRO A 83 -1.57 14.11 46.47
CA PRO A 83 -2.41 14.79 47.45
C PRO A 83 -3.12 13.79 48.38
N LYS A 84 -3.25 14.17 49.66
CA LYS A 84 -3.82 13.30 50.70
C LYS A 84 -5.22 12.85 50.32
N GLY A 85 -5.47 11.54 50.40
CA GLY A 85 -6.79 10.95 50.10
C GLY A 85 -7.07 10.77 48.60
N LYS A 86 -6.16 11.17 47.69
CA LYS A 86 -6.35 10.97 46.25
C LYS A 86 -5.94 9.57 45.80
N CYS A 87 -6.60 9.11 44.75
CA CYS A 87 -6.29 7.86 44.06
C CYS A 87 -4.91 7.92 43.42
N SER A 88 -4.18 6.82 43.48
CA SER A 88 -3.04 6.62 42.57
C SER A 88 -3.54 6.14 41.23
N HIS A 89 -2.71 6.30 40.21
CA HIS A 89 -2.90 5.68 38.91
C HIS A 89 -2.90 4.16 39.06
N GLY A 90 -1.86 3.57 39.65
CA GLY A 90 -1.67 2.12 39.68
C GLY A 90 -0.63 1.64 38.68
N GLY A 91 -0.30 0.36 38.74
CA GLY A 91 0.65 -0.29 37.82
C GLY A 91 2.07 -0.38 38.39
N ALA A 92 2.91 -1.20 37.75
CA ALA A 92 4.24 -1.54 38.27
C ALA A 92 5.21 -0.36 38.35
N GLY A 93 5.00 0.68 37.52
CA GLY A 93 5.86 1.86 37.45
C GLY A 93 5.39 3.07 38.26
N ASP A 94 4.26 2.99 38.96
CA ASP A 94 3.70 4.11 39.72
C ASP A 94 4.08 4.05 41.20
N LEU A 95 5.07 4.85 41.60
CA LEU A 95 5.54 4.93 42.98
C LEU A 95 4.49 5.51 43.93
N THR A 96 3.50 6.26 43.43
CA THR A 96 2.44 6.81 44.29
C THR A 96 1.51 5.72 44.80
N SER A 97 1.44 4.57 44.13
CA SER A 97 0.61 3.42 44.51
C SER A 97 1.00 2.82 45.87
N ALA A 98 2.24 3.06 46.32
CA ALA A 98 2.74 2.67 47.63
C ALA A 98 2.39 3.68 48.75
N ALA A 99 2.00 4.91 48.38
CA ALA A 99 1.61 5.95 49.34
C ALA A 99 0.11 5.87 49.65
N VAL A 100 -0.25 6.09 50.92
CA VAL A 100 -1.65 6.06 51.37
C VAL A 100 -2.46 7.19 50.72
N PRO A 101 -3.64 6.93 50.12
CA PRO A 101 -4.31 5.62 49.96
C PRO A 101 -3.63 4.70 48.93
N ARG A 102 -3.19 3.51 49.34
CA ARG A 102 -2.48 2.54 48.48
C ARG A 102 -3.40 1.90 47.45
N GLY A 103 -2.82 1.35 46.40
CA GLY A 103 -3.52 0.73 45.27
C GLY A 103 -3.52 1.64 44.05
N GLY A 104 -4.55 1.54 43.21
CA GLY A 104 -4.70 2.39 42.02
C GLY A 104 -6.10 2.30 41.43
N ILE A 105 -6.45 3.28 40.60
CA ILE A 105 -7.70 3.30 39.84
C ILE A 105 -7.56 2.63 38.47
N SER A 106 -6.34 2.39 37.99
CA SER A 106 -6.08 1.93 36.63
C SER A 106 -6.80 0.61 36.28
N LYS A 107 -7.40 0.63 35.09
CA LYS A 107 -8.00 -0.52 34.40
C LYS A 107 -7.23 -0.90 33.13
N ASP A 108 -5.93 -0.62 33.04
CA ASP A 108 -5.12 -0.97 31.86
C ASP A 108 -5.02 -2.48 31.65
N GLU A 109 -4.92 -3.22 32.75
CA GLU A 109 -4.84 -4.68 32.77
C GLU A 109 -6.05 -5.28 33.47
N ARG A 110 -6.55 -6.38 32.89
CA ARG A 110 -7.57 -7.22 33.51
C ARG A 110 -6.94 -8.07 34.60
N ARG A 111 -7.32 -7.84 35.86
CA ARG A 111 -6.74 -8.49 37.05
C ARG A 111 -7.85 -9.01 37.98
N PRO A 112 -7.55 -9.99 38.86
CA PRO A 112 -8.48 -10.39 39.90
C PRO A 112 -8.90 -9.20 40.77
N GLY A 113 -10.21 -8.92 40.82
CA GLY A 113 -10.80 -7.83 41.60
C GLY A 113 -11.18 -6.58 40.79
N ASN A 114 -10.71 -6.41 39.55
CA ASN A 114 -11.11 -5.28 38.69
C ASN A 114 -11.76 -5.70 37.36
N GLU A 115 -12.07 -6.99 37.17
CA GLU A 115 -12.49 -7.53 35.88
C GLU A 115 -13.69 -6.80 35.28
N ALA A 116 -14.74 -6.58 36.08
CA ALA A 116 -15.94 -5.88 35.63
C ALA A 116 -15.66 -4.41 35.26
N LEU A 117 -14.80 -3.73 36.03
CA LEU A 117 -14.42 -2.34 35.76
C LEU A 117 -13.53 -2.24 34.51
N HIS A 118 -12.63 -3.21 34.30
CA HIS A 118 -11.84 -3.31 33.08
C HIS A 118 -12.72 -3.54 31.85
N ASP A 119 -13.61 -4.54 31.91
CA ASP A 119 -14.51 -4.87 30.80
C ASP A 119 -15.44 -3.68 30.47
N ALA A 120 -15.93 -2.96 31.49
CA ALA A 120 -16.70 -1.72 31.31
C ALA A 120 -15.88 -0.58 30.70
N ALA A 121 -14.65 -0.35 31.17
CA ALA A 121 -13.77 0.69 30.64
C ALA A 121 -13.38 0.42 29.18
N VAL A 122 -13.11 -0.84 28.82
CA VAL A 122 -12.87 -1.26 27.43
C VAL A 122 -14.09 -0.98 26.56
N THR A 123 -15.30 -1.27 27.06
CA THR A 123 -16.55 -1.02 26.34
C THR A 123 -16.77 0.48 26.10
N ALA A 124 -16.60 1.31 27.14
CA ALA A 124 -16.72 2.76 27.03
C ALA A 124 -15.67 3.38 26.10
N ALA A 125 -14.40 2.96 26.22
CA ALA A 125 -13.32 3.43 25.36
C ALA A 125 -13.52 3.04 23.89
N THR A 126 -14.02 1.83 23.64
CA THR A 126 -14.36 1.35 22.28
C THR A 126 -15.48 2.19 21.69
N SER A 127 -16.54 2.43 22.47
CA SER A 127 -17.69 3.23 22.05
C SER A 127 -17.30 4.69 21.76
N ALA A 128 -16.48 5.30 22.63
CA ALA A 128 -15.96 6.65 22.41
C ALA A 128 -15.04 6.74 21.19
N SER A 129 -14.22 5.71 20.95
CA SER A 129 -13.37 5.63 19.76
C SER A 129 -14.20 5.52 18.49
N LEU A 130 -15.29 4.73 18.51
CA LEU A 130 -16.21 4.60 17.39
C LEU A 130 -16.92 5.93 17.11
N GLN A 131 -17.46 6.58 18.15
CA GLN A 131 -18.12 7.87 18.05
C GLN A 131 -17.19 8.93 17.44
N LEU A 132 -15.94 9.03 17.91
CA LEU A 132 -14.94 9.94 17.33
C LEU A 132 -14.74 9.68 15.83
N LEU A 133 -14.63 8.41 15.42
CA LEU A 133 -14.44 8.06 14.01
C LEU A 133 -15.69 8.39 13.18
N GLU A 134 -16.88 8.19 13.73
CA GLU A 134 -18.15 8.57 13.10
C GLU A 134 -18.30 10.08 12.97
N ASP A 135 -17.92 10.86 13.99
CA ASP A 135 -17.93 12.32 13.96
C ASP A 135 -16.96 12.86 12.90
N ILE A 136 -15.73 12.32 12.85
CA ILE A 136 -14.75 12.69 11.82
C ILE A 136 -15.30 12.32 10.44
N ARG A 137 -15.92 11.14 10.28
CA ARG A 137 -16.53 10.72 9.02
C ARG A 137 -17.68 11.64 8.61
N GLY A 138 -18.54 12.03 9.53
CA GLY A 138 -19.65 12.94 9.29
C GLY A 138 -19.19 14.34 8.90
N ALA A 139 -18.12 14.85 9.53
CA ALA A 139 -17.58 16.18 9.26
C ALA A 139 -16.74 16.24 7.98
N ALA A 140 -15.89 15.24 7.72
CA ALA A 140 -15.00 15.19 6.56
C ALA A 140 -15.67 14.62 5.30
N GLY A 141 -16.75 13.85 5.46
CA GLY A 141 -17.34 13.05 4.39
C GLY A 141 -16.57 11.74 4.14
N ASP A 142 -17.25 10.79 3.50
CA ASP A 142 -16.75 9.43 3.30
C ASP A 142 -15.38 9.37 2.60
N ARG A 143 -15.18 10.17 1.56
CA ARG A 143 -13.95 10.15 0.76
C ARG A 143 -12.72 10.56 1.58
N ASP A 144 -12.78 11.71 2.25
CA ASP A 144 -11.63 12.20 3.02
C ASP A 144 -11.43 11.42 4.32
N PHE A 145 -12.50 10.84 4.90
CA PHE A 145 -12.40 9.89 5.99
C PHE A 145 -11.64 8.62 5.58
N LEU A 146 -11.99 8.01 4.45
CA LEU A 146 -11.31 6.82 3.95
C LEU A 146 -9.83 7.12 3.64
N ARG A 147 -9.51 8.34 3.18
CA ARG A 147 -8.13 8.82 3.00
C ARG A 147 -7.39 8.96 4.32
N LEU A 148 -8.02 9.53 5.35
CA LEU A 148 -7.45 9.63 6.70
C LEU A 148 -7.12 8.24 7.27
N MET A 149 -8.00 7.26 7.03
CA MET A 149 -7.83 5.87 7.48
C MET A 149 -6.81 5.09 6.63
N GLY A 150 -6.28 5.68 5.55
CA GLY A 150 -5.37 5.00 4.61
C GLY A 150 -6.04 3.89 3.80
N ILE A 151 -7.37 3.86 3.79
CA ILE A 151 -8.21 2.89 3.06
C ILE A 151 -8.35 3.33 1.60
N ASP A 152 -8.83 4.56 1.39
CA ASP A 152 -8.86 5.18 0.08
C ASP A 152 -7.54 5.92 -0.14
N ARG A 153 -6.80 5.54 -1.18
CA ARG A 153 -5.47 6.05 -1.42
C ARG A 153 -5.60 7.07 -2.53
N SER A 154 -5.32 8.34 -2.21
CA SER A 154 -5.13 9.37 -3.23
C SER A 154 -3.97 8.95 -4.11
N SER A 155 -4.28 8.35 -5.26
CA SER A 155 -3.32 8.03 -6.31
C SER A 155 -3.39 9.11 -7.37
N GLY A 156 -2.23 9.51 -7.87
CA GLY A 156 -2.12 10.40 -9.01
C GLY A 156 -1.98 9.61 -10.31
N VAL A 157 -2.17 10.31 -11.42
CA VAL A 157 -1.73 9.84 -12.73
C VAL A 157 -0.64 10.79 -13.22
N CYS A 158 0.51 10.22 -13.58
CA CYS A 158 1.66 10.96 -14.09
C CYS A 158 1.91 10.62 -15.56
N PHE A 159 2.19 11.64 -16.36
CA PHE A 159 2.59 11.50 -17.76
C PHE A 159 4.02 12.01 -17.91
N VAL A 160 4.94 11.11 -18.25
CA VAL A 160 6.35 11.43 -18.51
C VAL A 160 6.55 11.32 -20.02
N ILE A 161 6.71 12.46 -20.70
CA ILE A 161 6.60 12.52 -22.16
C ILE A 161 7.89 13.08 -22.74
N ASP A 162 8.51 12.30 -23.62
CA ASP A 162 9.63 12.72 -24.45
C ASP A 162 9.18 13.80 -25.46
N THR A 163 9.89 14.92 -25.48
CA THR A 163 9.60 16.09 -26.33
C THR A 163 10.70 16.38 -27.35
N THR A 164 11.63 15.44 -27.55
CA THR A 164 12.70 15.53 -28.54
C THR A 164 12.15 15.59 -29.96
N GLY A 165 12.96 16.08 -30.90
CA GLY A 165 12.56 16.18 -32.31
C GLY A 165 12.21 14.84 -32.95
N SER A 166 12.76 13.71 -32.48
CA SER A 166 12.44 12.38 -33.00
C SER A 166 10.99 11.97 -32.70
N MET A 167 10.38 12.50 -31.65
CA MET A 167 8.98 12.26 -31.30
C MET A 167 7.97 12.97 -32.22
N ALA A 168 8.40 13.71 -33.26
CA ALA A 168 7.52 14.51 -34.11
C ALA A 168 6.33 13.73 -34.70
N ASP A 169 6.55 12.48 -35.13
CA ASP A 169 5.50 11.65 -35.71
C ASP A 169 4.54 11.04 -34.66
N ASP A 170 4.96 10.99 -33.39
CA ASP A 170 4.26 10.25 -32.34
C ASP A 170 3.69 11.14 -31.23
N ILE A 171 4.19 12.36 -31.05
CA ILE A 171 3.80 13.26 -29.95
C ILE A 171 2.30 13.55 -29.97
N ALA A 172 1.71 13.73 -31.16
CA ALA A 172 0.26 13.93 -31.31
C ALA A 172 -0.53 12.68 -30.86
N THR A 173 -0.03 11.49 -31.17
CA THR A 173 -0.64 10.22 -30.74
C THR A 173 -0.50 10.03 -29.22
N ALA A 174 0.67 10.37 -28.64
CA ALA A 174 0.87 10.33 -27.21
C ALA A 174 -0.11 11.28 -26.49
N LYS A 175 -0.29 12.51 -26.98
CA LYS A 175 -1.30 13.45 -26.45
C LYS A 175 -2.70 12.86 -26.52
N ALA A 176 -3.10 12.28 -27.66
CA ALA A 176 -4.43 11.69 -27.82
C ALA A 176 -4.68 10.52 -26.85
N VAL A 177 -3.66 9.67 -26.64
CA VAL A 177 -3.71 8.60 -25.64
C VAL A 177 -3.88 9.17 -24.23
N VAL A 178 -3.13 10.21 -23.88
CA VAL A 178 -3.26 10.86 -22.57
C VAL A 178 -4.64 11.48 -22.38
N TYR A 179 -5.20 12.13 -23.40
CA TYR A 179 -6.58 12.64 -23.37
C TYR A 179 -7.59 11.53 -23.13
N ASN A 180 -7.45 10.38 -23.80
CA ASN A 180 -8.32 9.23 -23.58
C ASN A 180 -8.23 8.69 -22.15
N ILE A 181 -7.03 8.66 -21.54
CA ILE A 181 -6.87 8.27 -20.14
C ILE A 181 -7.64 9.24 -19.23
N ILE A 182 -7.45 10.55 -19.42
CA ILE A 182 -8.10 11.58 -18.61
C ILE A 182 -9.63 11.49 -18.77
N ASP A 183 -10.12 11.49 -20.00
CA ASP A 183 -11.55 11.54 -20.33
C ASP A 183 -12.29 10.26 -19.92
N SER A 184 -11.62 9.10 -19.95
CA SER A 184 -12.20 7.83 -19.47
C SER A 184 -12.42 7.77 -17.96
N LYS A 185 -11.74 8.64 -17.21
CA LYS A 185 -11.70 8.61 -15.73
C LYS A 185 -12.43 9.77 -15.10
N LYS A 186 -12.41 10.95 -15.72
CA LYS A 186 -13.07 12.16 -15.23
C LYS A 186 -14.52 11.88 -14.85
N GLY A 187 -14.92 12.24 -13.62
CA GLY A 187 -16.28 12.04 -13.11
C GLY A 187 -16.65 10.59 -12.75
N THR A 188 -15.69 9.66 -12.79
CA THR A 188 -15.87 8.27 -12.35
C THR A 188 -15.19 8.06 -11.00
N GLN A 189 -15.43 6.89 -10.38
CA GLN A 189 -14.67 6.47 -9.19
C GLN A 189 -13.15 6.29 -9.45
N ASP A 190 -12.74 6.26 -10.72
CA ASP A 190 -11.35 6.07 -11.17
C ASP A 190 -10.64 7.41 -11.44
N GLU A 191 -11.32 8.54 -11.21
CA GLU A 191 -10.74 9.87 -11.34
C GLU A 191 -9.55 10.03 -10.37
N PRO A 192 -8.33 10.32 -10.86
CA PRO A 192 -7.19 10.43 -9.99
C PRO A 192 -7.30 11.64 -9.08
N SER A 193 -6.65 11.55 -7.91
CA SER A 193 -6.61 12.66 -6.96
C SER A 193 -5.86 13.88 -7.50
N GLU A 194 -4.95 13.66 -8.47
CA GLU A 194 -4.25 14.70 -9.21
C GLU A 194 -3.59 14.16 -10.48
N TYR A 195 -3.32 15.08 -11.39
CA TYR A 195 -2.59 14.86 -12.63
C TYR A 195 -1.22 15.53 -12.56
N ILE A 196 -0.19 14.82 -13.00
CA ILE A 196 1.19 15.32 -13.07
C ILE A 196 1.72 15.13 -14.49
N LEU A 197 2.36 16.15 -15.05
CA LEU A 197 3.03 16.10 -16.35
C LEU A 197 4.50 16.44 -16.16
N VAL A 198 5.38 15.57 -16.68
CA VAL A 198 6.82 15.78 -16.74
C VAL A 198 7.27 15.63 -18.19
N PRO A 199 7.37 16.73 -18.95
CA PRO A 199 8.05 16.67 -20.25
C PRO A 199 9.54 16.45 -20.01
N PHE A 200 10.21 15.71 -20.89
CA PHE A 200 11.67 15.63 -20.89
C PHE A 200 12.23 15.72 -22.30
N ASN A 201 13.49 16.12 -22.40
CA ASN A 201 14.23 16.32 -23.63
C ASN A 201 15.71 15.97 -23.36
N ASP A 202 16.62 16.36 -24.26
CA ASP A 202 18.06 16.32 -24.04
C ASP A 202 18.69 17.65 -24.47
N PRO A 203 19.47 18.31 -23.59
CA PRO A 203 19.93 17.86 -22.26
C PRO A 203 18.95 18.14 -21.09
N ASP A 204 17.84 18.81 -21.35
CA ASP A 204 16.94 19.33 -20.30
C ASP A 204 15.74 18.43 -20.01
N PHE A 205 15.23 18.47 -18.78
CA PHE A 205 13.98 17.80 -18.40
C PHE A 205 13.14 18.68 -17.47
N GLY A 206 11.81 18.57 -17.58
CA GLY A 206 10.85 19.47 -16.95
C GLY A 206 10.62 20.77 -17.74
N PRO A 207 9.99 21.79 -17.13
CA PRO A 207 9.47 21.80 -15.76
C PRO A 207 8.26 20.88 -15.58
N MET A 208 8.08 20.37 -14.36
CA MET A 208 6.90 19.59 -13.99
C MET A 208 5.67 20.48 -13.80
N THR A 209 4.52 20.01 -14.28
CA THR A 209 3.21 20.61 -14.00
C THR A 209 2.34 19.66 -13.18
N ARG A 210 1.57 20.19 -12.23
CA ARG A 210 0.67 19.43 -11.38
C ARG A 210 -0.64 20.18 -11.22
N THR A 211 -1.77 19.48 -11.33
CA THR A 211 -3.11 20.05 -11.16
C THR A 211 -4.13 18.96 -10.81
N THR A 212 -5.21 19.34 -10.14
CA THR A 212 -6.37 18.47 -9.92
C THR A 212 -7.43 18.63 -11.01
N ASP A 213 -7.30 19.64 -11.89
CA ASP A 213 -8.26 19.93 -12.95
C ASP A 213 -7.84 19.23 -14.27
N PRO A 214 -8.68 18.31 -14.79
CA PRO A 214 -8.39 17.60 -16.03
C PRO A 214 -8.28 18.52 -17.24
N GLU A 215 -9.02 19.63 -17.32
CA GLU A 215 -8.96 20.55 -18.46
C GLU A 215 -7.67 21.39 -18.43
N VAL A 216 -7.24 21.82 -17.23
CA VAL A 216 -5.92 22.46 -17.07
C VAL A 216 -4.83 21.51 -17.53
N MET A 217 -4.89 20.23 -17.13
CA MET A 217 -3.91 19.24 -17.56
C MET A 217 -3.92 19.04 -19.09
N LYS A 218 -5.11 18.90 -19.71
CA LYS A 218 -5.25 18.76 -21.16
C LYS A 218 -4.68 19.97 -21.90
N ASN A 219 -4.88 21.17 -21.36
CA ASN A 219 -4.29 22.40 -21.90
C ASN A 219 -2.76 22.38 -21.84
N GLU A 220 -2.15 21.98 -20.73
CA GLU A 220 -0.68 21.87 -20.64
C GLU A 220 -0.11 20.82 -21.61
N ILE A 221 -0.77 19.67 -21.73
CA ILE A 221 -0.41 18.64 -22.71
C ILE A 221 -0.51 19.18 -24.15
N SER A 222 -1.51 20.02 -24.43
CA SER A 222 -1.70 20.59 -25.78
C SER A 222 -0.50 21.43 -26.23
N LYS A 223 0.21 22.06 -25.30
CA LYS A 223 1.38 22.91 -25.55
C LYS A 223 2.66 22.15 -25.90
N LEU A 224 2.72 20.84 -25.64
CA LEU A 224 3.94 20.06 -25.90
C LEU A 224 4.28 20.04 -27.39
N THR A 225 5.53 20.30 -27.75
CA THR A 225 6.02 20.21 -29.13
C THR A 225 7.24 19.32 -29.18
N ALA A 226 7.34 18.49 -30.21
CA ALA A 226 8.49 17.65 -30.46
C ALA A 226 9.56 18.45 -31.20
N THR A 227 10.52 18.98 -30.46
CA THR A 227 11.56 19.89 -30.99
C THR A 227 12.84 19.77 -30.18
N GLY A 228 13.97 20.11 -30.78
CA GLY A 228 15.26 20.01 -30.11
C GLY A 228 15.70 18.56 -29.94
N GLY A 229 16.42 18.29 -28.86
CA GLY A 229 17.14 17.05 -28.65
C GLY A 229 18.58 17.13 -29.17
N GLY A 230 19.48 16.47 -28.47
CA GLY A 230 20.88 16.33 -28.84
C GLY A 230 21.13 15.03 -29.59
N ASP A 231 21.93 14.18 -28.98
CA ASP A 231 22.19 12.82 -29.44
C ASP A 231 21.44 11.81 -28.60
N ALA A 232 20.75 10.86 -29.24
CA ALA A 232 20.23 9.70 -28.53
C ALA A 232 21.42 8.93 -27.91
N PRO A 233 21.31 8.41 -26.66
CA PRO A 233 20.11 8.23 -25.80
C PRO A 233 19.55 9.51 -25.14
N GLU A 234 18.42 9.47 -24.41
CA GLU A 234 17.72 10.67 -23.85
C GLU A 234 17.63 10.67 -22.29
N MET A 235 17.30 11.79 -21.63
CA MET A 235 17.23 11.94 -20.15
C MET A 235 15.95 11.35 -19.49
N CYS A 236 15.55 10.16 -19.92
CA CYS A 236 14.28 9.55 -19.54
C CYS A 236 14.21 9.18 -18.04
N LEU A 237 15.28 8.66 -17.44
CA LEU A 237 15.23 8.25 -16.04
C LEU A 237 15.18 9.45 -15.08
N SER A 238 15.75 10.58 -15.45
CA SER A 238 15.65 11.84 -14.71
C SER A 238 14.22 12.38 -14.71
N GLY A 239 13.55 12.35 -15.88
CA GLY A 239 12.12 12.66 -15.98
C GLY A 239 11.26 11.71 -15.13
N LEU A 240 11.55 10.41 -15.16
CA LEU A 240 10.87 9.42 -14.34
C LEU A 240 11.13 9.61 -12.84
N GLN A 241 12.35 9.99 -12.44
CA GLN A 241 12.69 10.31 -11.05
C GLN A 241 11.88 11.50 -10.54
N MET A 242 11.78 12.56 -11.34
CA MET A 242 10.97 13.74 -11.01
C MET A 242 9.51 13.35 -10.79
N ALA A 243 8.94 12.53 -11.69
CA ALA A 243 7.58 12.03 -11.53
C ALA A 243 7.42 11.20 -10.25
N LEU A 244 8.31 10.24 -9.99
CA LEU A 244 8.25 9.39 -8.79
C LEU A 244 8.43 10.16 -7.47
N THR A 245 9.17 11.26 -7.50
CA THR A 245 9.40 12.09 -6.30
C THR A 245 8.21 13.00 -6.02
N ALA A 246 7.49 13.43 -7.05
CA ALA A 246 6.33 14.31 -6.91
C ALA A 246 5.00 13.57 -6.75
N ALA A 247 4.89 12.36 -7.29
CA ALA A 247 3.66 11.60 -7.28
C ALA A 247 3.29 11.09 -5.88
N PRO A 248 2.00 11.09 -5.51
CA PRO A 248 1.52 10.35 -4.35
C PRO A 248 1.90 8.87 -4.45
N ALA A 249 1.98 8.19 -3.31
CA ALA A 249 2.16 6.74 -3.32
C ALA A 249 1.02 6.05 -4.11
N PHE A 250 1.32 4.89 -4.70
CA PHE A 250 0.40 4.08 -5.51
C PHE A 250 -0.06 4.76 -6.81
N SER A 251 0.63 5.80 -7.27
CA SER A 251 0.31 6.47 -8.53
C SER A 251 0.61 5.61 -9.76
N SER A 252 -0.13 5.85 -10.83
CA SER A 252 0.17 5.28 -12.15
C SER A 252 1.01 6.26 -12.96
N ILE A 253 2.14 5.81 -13.48
CA ILE A 253 3.07 6.63 -14.26
C ILE A 253 3.18 6.04 -15.66
N TYR A 254 2.87 6.86 -16.67
CA TYR A 254 2.94 6.50 -18.08
C TYR A 254 4.11 7.22 -18.73
N VAL A 255 5.09 6.46 -19.22
CA VAL A 255 6.29 7.01 -19.86
C VAL A 255 6.18 6.80 -21.38
N PHE A 256 6.33 7.85 -22.17
CA PHE A 256 6.31 7.80 -23.64
C PHE A 256 7.65 8.30 -24.19
N THR A 257 8.39 7.44 -24.89
CA THR A 257 9.69 7.78 -25.49
C THR A 257 10.01 6.90 -26.69
N ASP A 258 10.82 7.40 -27.61
CA ASP A 258 11.35 6.63 -28.75
C ASP A 258 12.84 6.27 -28.61
N ALA A 259 13.43 6.53 -27.44
CA ALA A 259 14.85 6.41 -27.21
C ALA A 259 15.22 5.73 -25.87
N THR A 260 16.37 5.07 -25.88
CA THR A 260 16.96 4.50 -24.66
C THR A 260 17.39 5.60 -23.69
N ALA A 261 17.54 5.28 -22.40
CA ALA A 261 17.98 6.25 -21.40
C ALA A 261 19.49 6.54 -21.48
N LYS A 262 19.88 7.82 -21.42
CA LYS A 262 21.26 8.31 -21.30
C LYS A 262 21.78 8.16 -19.87
N ASP A 263 20.88 8.39 -18.93
CA ASP A 263 21.07 8.46 -17.48
C ASP A 263 20.81 7.11 -16.79
N ILE A 264 21.30 6.03 -17.37
CA ILE A 264 21.03 4.65 -16.92
C ILE A 264 21.55 4.34 -15.50
N GLU A 265 22.53 5.11 -15.02
CA GLU A 265 23.01 5.08 -13.65
C GLU A 265 21.91 5.33 -12.60
N LEU A 266 20.81 5.97 -12.99
CA LEU A 266 19.65 6.19 -12.11
C LEU A 266 18.79 4.94 -11.91
N LYS A 267 19.01 3.83 -12.64
CA LYS A 267 18.14 2.64 -12.60
C LYS A 267 17.90 2.09 -11.18
N ASP A 268 18.93 2.05 -10.35
CA ASP A 268 18.81 1.57 -8.97
C ASP A 268 18.04 2.55 -8.08
N THR A 269 18.26 3.85 -8.26
CA THR A 269 17.48 4.91 -7.60
C THR A 269 16.00 4.84 -7.97
N ILE A 270 15.69 4.66 -9.27
CA ILE A 270 14.31 4.47 -9.74
C ILE A 270 13.72 3.19 -9.13
N SER A 271 14.46 2.09 -9.10
CA SER A 271 13.99 0.82 -8.51
C SER A 271 13.67 0.96 -7.01
N ALA A 272 14.46 1.75 -6.28
CA ALA A 272 14.20 2.09 -4.89
C ALA A 272 12.94 2.95 -4.73
N LEU A 273 12.78 4.00 -5.56
CA LEU A 273 11.60 4.87 -5.57
C LEU A 273 10.31 4.11 -5.92
N LEU A 274 10.35 3.18 -6.89
CA LEU A 274 9.21 2.32 -7.22
C LEU A 274 8.82 1.43 -6.04
N SER A 275 9.82 0.92 -5.31
CA SER A 275 9.59 0.08 -4.15
C SER A 275 9.02 0.83 -2.95
N SER A 276 9.40 2.11 -2.74
CA SER A 276 8.94 2.94 -1.62
C SER A 276 7.60 3.60 -1.90
N THR A 277 7.42 4.15 -3.10
CA THR A 277 6.16 4.81 -3.50
C THR A 277 5.07 3.81 -3.87
N LYS A 278 5.43 2.55 -4.18
CA LYS A 278 4.51 1.53 -4.70
C LYS A 278 3.79 1.97 -5.98
N SER A 279 4.37 2.93 -6.70
CA SER A 279 3.84 3.42 -7.97
C SER A 279 4.03 2.38 -9.06
N LYS A 280 3.09 2.34 -10.01
CA LYS A 280 3.10 1.43 -11.14
C LYS A 280 3.58 2.18 -12.38
N VAL A 281 4.64 1.68 -13.03
CA VAL A 281 5.20 2.31 -14.24
C VAL A 281 4.84 1.51 -15.48
N VAL A 282 4.16 2.16 -16.42
CA VAL A 282 3.87 1.62 -17.75
C VAL A 282 4.70 2.40 -18.77
N ASN A 283 5.69 1.72 -19.37
CA ASN A 283 6.60 2.28 -20.34
C ASN A 283 6.12 2.00 -21.76
N PHE A 284 6.02 3.04 -22.59
CA PHE A 284 5.79 2.98 -24.04
C PHE A 284 7.06 3.35 -24.76
N PHE A 285 7.69 2.34 -25.37
CA PHE A 285 8.87 2.50 -26.19
C PHE A 285 8.47 2.46 -27.67
N LEU A 286 8.69 3.56 -28.36
CA LEU A 286 8.35 3.74 -29.76
C LEU A 286 9.62 3.48 -30.60
N THR A 287 9.56 2.71 -31.68
CA THR A 287 10.73 2.57 -32.56
C THR A 287 10.42 2.79 -34.02
N THR A 288 11.36 3.43 -34.70
CA THR A 288 11.45 3.40 -36.16
C THR A 288 11.85 1.99 -36.61
N THR A 289 11.11 1.42 -37.56
CA THR A 289 11.56 0.21 -38.26
C THR A 289 12.88 0.50 -39.01
N GLY A 290 14.01 -0.02 -38.52
CA GLY A 290 15.25 -0.08 -39.31
C GLY A 290 16.48 0.73 -38.83
N GLY A 291 16.50 1.27 -37.61
CA GLY A 291 17.68 1.98 -37.09
C GLY A 291 18.87 1.07 -36.75
N ARG A 292 20.07 1.33 -37.32
CA ARG A 292 21.32 0.64 -36.97
C ARG A 292 21.72 0.95 -35.52
N LYS A 293 21.80 -0.10 -34.69
CA LYS A 293 22.40 -0.03 -33.34
C LYS A 293 23.89 0.33 -33.44
N ARG A 294 24.28 1.54 -33.01
CA ARG A 294 25.67 1.80 -32.62
C ARG A 294 25.93 1.07 -31.30
N ARG A 295 26.98 0.24 -31.27
CA ARG A 295 27.44 -0.48 -30.07
C ARG A 295 28.22 0.50 -29.19
N SER A 296 27.63 0.95 -28.10
CA SER A 296 28.35 1.38 -26.89
C SER A 296 27.62 0.83 -25.65
N VAL A 297 28.17 1.06 -24.45
CA VAL A 297 27.59 0.65 -23.16
C VAL A 297 26.37 1.54 -22.87
N THR A 298 25.29 1.33 -23.61
CA THR A 298 24.06 2.13 -23.56
C THR A 298 22.90 1.29 -23.05
N ALA A 299 21.98 1.94 -22.33
CA ALA A 299 20.72 1.34 -21.90
C ALA A 299 20.00 0.62 -23.04
N THR A 300 19.20 -0.37 -22.68
CA THR A 300 18.44 -1.19 -23.61
C THR A 300 16.96 -1.15 -23.26
N PHE A 301 16.11 -1.58 -24.18
CA PHE A 301 14.68 -1.76 -23.88
C PHE A 301 14.45 -2.75 -22.72
N ASN A 302 15.38 -3.68 -22.46
CA ASN A 302 15.27 -4.60 -21.32
C ASN A 302 15.34 -3.84 -19.98
N ASP A 303 16.01 -2.69 -19.91
CA ASP A 303 16.09 -1.90 -18.68
C ASP A 303 14.73 -1.29 -18.33
N TYR A 304 14.00 -0.77 -19.32
CA TYR A 304 12.60 -0.34 -19.15
C TYR A 304 11.68 -1.51 -18.77
N ARG A 305 11.93 -2.70 -19.30
CA ARG A 305 11.19 -3.91 -18.92
C ARG A 305 11.44 -4.30 -17.47
N ASP A 306 12.67 -4.22 -16.99
CA ASP A 306 13.02 -4.53 -15.60
C ASP A 306 12.32 -3.55 -14.64
N LEU A 307 12.32 -2.25 -14.96
CA LEU A 307 11.63 -1.22 -14.16
C LEU A 307 10.10 -1.41 -14.16
N ALA A 308 9.52 -1.71 -15.33
CA ALA A 308 8.10 -2.03 -15.44
C ALA A 308 7.74 -3.30 -14.64
N LEU A 309 8.57 -4.35 -14.71
CA LEU A 309 8.38 -5.58 -13.93
C LEU A 309 8.45 -5.31 -12.43
N ALA A 310 9.45 -4.55 -11.98
CA ALA A 310 9.67 -4.22 -10.56
C ALA A 310 8.53 -3.40 -9.96
N SER A 311 7.84 -2.59 -10.77
CA SER A 311 6.68 -1.79 -10.36
C SER A 311 5.33 -2.49 -10.53
N GLY A 312 5.33 -3.74 -11.03
CA GLY A 312 4.09 -4.42 -11.40
C GLY A 312 3.39 -3.79 -12.62
N GLY A 313 4.08 -2.96 -13.40
CA GLY A 313 3.60 -2.37 -14.64
C GLY A 313 3.92 -3.18 -15.89
N GLN A 314 4.09 -2.51 -17.02
CA GLN A 314 4.31 -3.12 -18.34
C GLN A 314 5.28 -2.29 -19.19
N ALA A 315 6.11 -2.94 -20.01
CA ALA A 315 6.96 -2.27 -20.98
C ALA A 315 6.54 -2.67 -22.39
N ILE A 316 5.90 -1.75 -23.10
CA ILE A 316 5.24 -1.99 -24.37
C ILE A 316 6.10 -1.38 -25.46
N HIS A 317 6.54 -2.21 -26.38
CA HIS A 317 7.34 -1.81 -27.53
C HIS A 317 6.45 -1.81 -28.76
N VAL A 318 6.27 -0.63 -29.37
CA VAL A 318 5.44 -0.46 -30.57
C VAL A 318 6.21 0.27 -31.66
N THR A 319 5.84 0.01 -32.91
CA THR A 319 6.36 0.79 -34.04
C THR A 319 5.75 2.19 -34.04
N LYS A 320 6.52 3.20 -34.50
CA LYS A 320 6.00 4.57 -34.70
C LYS A 320 4.68 4.59 -35.47
N GLY A 321 3.79 5.48 -35.07
CA GLY A 321 2.43 5.61 -35.61
C GLY A 321 1.41 4.57 -35.12
N LYS A 322 1.85 3.49 -34.45
CA LYS A 322 0.96 2.44 -33.93
C LYS A 322 0.62 2.55 -32.45
N LEU A 323 1.06 3.63 -31.78
CA LEU A 323 0.77 3.83 -30.36
C LEU A 323 -0.74 3.84 -30.06
N HIS A 324 -1.56 4.33 -30.98
CA HIS A 324 -3.02 4.35 -30.84
C HIS A 324 -3.62 2.93 -30.66
N GLU A 325 -3.01 1.89 -31.25
CA GLU A 325 -3.43 0.49 -31.10
C GLU A 325 -3.28 0.03 -29.62
N ALA A 326 -2.36 0.62 -28.86
CA ALA A 326 -2.10 0.29 -27.45
C ALA A 326 -3.07 0.96 -26.46
N THR A 327 -3.95 1.86 -26.90
CA THR A 327 -4.86 2.63 -26.02
C THR A 327 -5.73 1.71 -25.16
N GLY A 328 -6.26 0.61 -25.72
CA GLY A 328 -7.09 -0.33 -24.98
C GLY A 328 -6.36 -1.00 -23.81
N ILE A 329 -5.07 -1.29 -23.99
CA ILE A 329 -4.21 -1.86 -22.93
C ILE A 329 -4.00 -0.83 -21.82
N ILE A 330 -3.74 0.42 -22.21
CA ILE A 330 -3.53 1.53 -21.27
C ILE A 330 -4.74 1.70 -20.37
N LEU A 331 -5.93 1.75 -20.96
CA LEU A 331 -7.18 1.91 -20.23
C LEU A 331 -7.37 0.77 -19.23
N ASP A 332 -7.17 -0.49 -19.64
CA ASP A 332 -7.30 -1.62 -18.72
C ASP A 332 -6.39 -1.49 -17.50
N THR A 333 -5.13 -1.11 -17.72
CA THR A 333 -4.13 -1.01 -16.65
C THR A 333 -4.40 0.11 -15.66
N SER A 334 -5.33 1.00 -16.00
CA SER A 334 -5.71 2.20 -15.29
C SER A 334 -7.04 2.08 -14.52
N THR A 335 -7.77 0.96 -14.73
CA THR A 335 -9.09 0.69 -14.14
C THR A 335 -8.97 0.41 -12.63
N SER A 336 -9.97 0.85 -11.85
CA SER A 336 -10.03 0.54 -10.42
C SER A 336 -10.28 -0.94 -10.13
N ALA A 337 -10.03 -1.29 -8.87
CA ALA A 337 -10.22 -2.63 -8.31
C ALA A 337 -9.37 -3.72 -9.00
N LEU A 338 -8.33 -3.34 -9.72
CA LEU A 338 -7.47 -4.26 -10.45
C LEU A 338 -6.52 -5.00 -9.49
N VAL A 339 -6.63 -6.32 -9.45
CA VAL A 339 -5.74 -7.21 -8.70
C VAL A 339 -4.85 -8.01 -9.65
N THR A 340 -3.62 -8.30 -9.22
CA THR A 340 -2.70 -9.17 -9.97
C THR A 340 -2.79 -10.58 -9.41
N VAL A 341 -3.27 -11.52 -10.23
CA VAL A 341 -3.40 -12.94 -9.87
C VAL A 341 -2.07 -13.67 -10.06
N LEU A 342 -1.35 -13.34 -11.13
CA LEU A 342 -0.07 -13.96 -11.45
C LEU A 342 0.82 -12.93 -12.17
N GLN A 343 2.09 -12.89 -11.80
CA GLN A 343 3.12 -12.19 -12.57
C GLN A 343 4.38 -13.05 -12.63
N ARG A 344 4.92 -13.26 -13.83
CA ARG A 344 6.12 -14.07 -14.08
C ARG A 344 6.98 -13.42 -15.16
N SER A 345 8.29 -13.61 -15.03
CA SER A 345 9.29 -13.22 -16.02
C SER A 345 10.21 -14.41 -16.28
N ARG A 346 10.55 -14.65 -17.55
CA ARG A 346 11.46 -15.72 -17.99
C ARG A 346 12.41 -15.20 -19.05
N SER A 347 13.62 -15.75 -19.06
CA SER A 347 14.66 -15.39 -20.04
C SER A 347 14.46 -16.09 -21.39
N SER A 348 14.00 -17.34 -21.41
CA SER A 348 13.64 -18.13 -22.59
C SER A 348 13.08 -19.48 -22.16
N GLY A 349 12.66 -20.30 -23.10
CA GLY A 349 12.26 -21.69 -22.88
C GLY A 349 10.77 -21.92 -23.01
N SER A 350 10.35 -23.15 -22.67
CA SER A 350 8.96 -23.59 -22.65
C SER A 350 8.54 -23.91 -21.22
N GLU A 351 7.44 -23.33 -20.76
CA GLU A 351 6.92 -23.52 -19.41
C GLU A 351 5.40 -23.45 -19.37
N THR A 352 4.81 -24.16 -18.42
CA THR A 352 3.37 -24.09 -18.14
C THR A 352 3.15 -23.35 -16.82
N PHE A 353 2.37 -22.28 -16.87
CA PHE A 353 1.95 -21.55 -15.69
C PHE A 353 0.52 -21.91 -15.32
N THR A 354 0.27 -22.09 -14.03
CA THR A 354 -1.06 -22.33 -13.48
C THR A 354 -1.49 -21.13 -12.63
N PHE A 355 -2.77 -20.80 -12.67
CA PHE A 355 -3.36 -19.75 -11.83
C PHE A 355 -4.82 -20.08 -11.53
N LEU A 356 -5.30 -19.67 -10.35
CA LEU A 356 -6.66 -19.91 -9.90
C LEU A 356 -7.52 -18.69 -10.20
N LEU A 357 -8.66 -18.89 -10.85
CA LEU A 357 -9.69 -17.86 -11.03
C LEU A 357 -10.94 -18.30 -10.27
N ASP A 358 -11.49 -17.41 -9.46
CA ASP A 358 -12.75 -17.62 -8.74
C ASP A 358 -13.89 -16.76 -9.32
N GLU A 359 -15.08 -16.91 -8.75
CA GLU A 359 -16.29 -16.20 -9.18
C GLU A 359 -16.29 -14.71 -8.81
N SER A 360 -15.44 -14.31 -7.84
CA SER A 360 -15.32 -12.91 -7.40
C SER A 360 -14.52 -12.06 -8.37
N LEU A 361 -13.59 -12.67 -9.12
CA LEU A 361 -12.81 -11.99 -10.15
C LEU A 361 -13.66 -11.73 -11.40
N ARG A 362 -13.67 -10.49 -11.88
CA ARG A 362 -14.35 -10.05 -13.13
C ARG A 362 -13.36 -9.41 -14.11
N ASN A 363 -13.71 -9.33 -15.38
CA ASN A 363 -12.89 -8.66 -16.41
C ASN A 363 -11.42 -9.15 -16.45
N ILE A 364 -11.23 -10.46 -16.57
CA ILE A 364 -9.90 -11.08 -16.49
C ILE A 364 -9.15 -10.78 -17.78
N THR A 365 -7.96 -10.21 -17.62
CA THR A 365 -7.08 -9.91 -18.76
C THR A 365 -5.68 -10.43 -18.49
N LEU A 366 -5.13 -11.15 -19.46
CA LEU A 366 -3.74 -11.57 -19.48
C LEU A 366 -2.95 -10.66 -20.42
N TYR A 367 -1.78 -10.23 -19.95
CA TYR A 367 -0.80 -9.48 -20.70
C TYR A 367 0.46 -10.32 -20.85
N ILE A 368 0.89 -10.53 -22.08
CA ILE A 368 2.12 -11.24 -22.40
C ILE A 368 3.02 -10.31 -23.20
N THR A 369 4.18 -9.97 -22.66
CA THR A 369 5.13 -9.07 -23.31
C THR A 369 6.36 -9.84 -23.76
N GLY A 370 6.66 -9.79 -25.05
CA GLY A 370 7.88 -10.34 -25.67
C GLY A 370 7.67 -10.56 -27.17
N SER A 371 8.67 -11.14 -27.83
CA SER A 371 8.66 -11.33 -29.29
C SER A 371 8.88 -12.79 -29.67
N GLN A 372 8.35 -13.21 -30.82
CA GLN A 372 8.56 -14.55 -31.39
C GLN A 372 8.24 -15.69 -30.39
N MET A 373 7.00 -15.70 -29.89
CA MET A 373 6.54 -16.69 -28.92
C MET A 373 5.23 -17.34 -29.35
N THR A 374 4.98 -18.52 -28.82
CA THR A 374 3.71 -19.24 -28.93
C THR A 374 3.13 -19.45 -27.55
N PHE A 375 1.80 -19.36 -27.43
CA PHE A 375 1.12 -19.70 -26.21
C PHE A 375 -0.23 -20.35 -26.47
N THR A 376 -0.65 -21.17 -25.52
CA THR A 376 -1.96 -21.82 -25.49
C THR A 376 -2.53 -21.68 -24.09
N ILE A 377 -3.72 -21.08 -24.00
CA ILE A 377 -4.47 -20.99 -22.75
C ILE A 377 -5.49 -22.12 -22.68
N SER A 378 -5.66 -22.72 -21.50
CA SER A 378 -6.60 -23.80 -21.24
C SER A 378 -7.41 -23.52 -19.98
N ASN A 379 -8.71 -23.77 -20.06
CA ASN A 379 -9.62 -23.67 -18.91
C ASN A 379 -9.65 -24.98 -18.10
N PRO A 380 -10.32 -25.00 -16.93
CA PRO A 380 -10.44 -26.20 -16.09
C PRO A 380 -11.11 -27.39 -16.78
N ALA A 381 -12.01 -27.15 -17.75
CA ALA A 381 -12.66 -28.20 -18.54
C ALA A 381 -11.80 -28.76 -19.69
N GLY A 382 -10.59 -28.24 -19.90
CA GLY A 382 -9.66 -28.71 -20.94
C GLY A 382 -9.86 -28.05 -22.31
N VAL A 383 -10.82 -27.13 -22.46
CA VAL A 383 -10.94 -26.30 -23.67
C VAL A 383 -9.68 -25.44 -23.77
N SER A 384 -9.12 -25.34 -24.97
CA SER A 384 -7.86 -24.63 -25.22
C SER A 384 -7.97 -23.68 -26.40
N GLN A 385 -7.26 -22.55 -26.33
CA GLN A 385 -7.17 -21.55 -27.38
C GLN A 385 -5.70 -21.15 -27.58
N SER A 386 -5.20 -21.29 -28.81
CA SER A 386 -3.84 -20.90 -29.17
C SER A 386 -3.77 -19.43 -29.55
N ASN A 387 -2.56 -18.87 -29.57
CA ASN A 387 -2.27 -17.52 -30.05
C ASN A 387 -2.65 -17.26 -31.52
N THR A 388 -2.94 -18.30 -32.31
CA THR A 388 -3.41 -18.17 -33.71
C THR A 388 -4.92 -17.99 -33.81
N GLN A 389 -5.68 -18.30 -32.76
CA GLN A 389 -7.13 -18.15 -32.72
C GLN A 389 -7.49 -16.84 -32.00
N LEU A 390 -7.60 -15.74 -32.76
CA LEU A 390 -7.81 -14.40 -32.22
C LEU A 390 -9.16 -14.21 -31.50
N SER A 391 -10.17 -15.00 -31.87
CA SER A 391 -11.44 -15.10 -31.16
C SER A 391 -11.78 -16.57 -31.04
N GLY A 392 -12.00 -17.05 -29.82
CA GLY A 392 -12.28 -18.45 -29.55
C GLY A 392 -13.16 -18.63 -28.33
N GLY A 393 -13.36 -19.89 -27.92
CA GLY A 393 -14.27 -20.23 -26.82
C GLY A 393 -13.77 -19.90 -25.42
N LEU A 394 -12.60 -19.25 -25.29
CA LEU A 394 -12.07 -18.78 -24.02
C LEU A 394 -11.94 -17.25 -23.96
N GLY A 395 -12.11 -16.55 -25.09
CA GLY A 395 -11.99 -15.11 -25.15
C GLY A 395 -11.39 -14.56 -26.45
N THR A 396 -10.98 -13.29 -26.37
CA THR A 396 -10.41 -12.52 -27.48
C THR A 396 -8.93 -12.22 -27.24
N ILE A 397 -8.14 -12.32 -28.31
CA ILE A 397 -6.70 -12.07 -28.33
C ILE A 397 -6.42 -10.92 -29.27
N GLN A 398 -5.69 -9.92 -28.77
CA GLN A 398 -5.21 -8.77 -29.52
C GLN A 398 -3.70 -8.67 -29.35
N SER A 399 -2.99 -8.15 -30.34
CA SER A 399 -1.56 -7.86 -30.23
C SER A 399 -1.22 -6.47 -30.70
N VAL A 400 -0.28 -5.84 -30.00
CA VAL A 400 0.25 -4.52 -30.33
C VAL A 400 1.75 -4.54 -30.09
N GLY A 401 2.52 -4.48 -31.17
CA GLY A 401 3.98 -4.59 -31.10
C GLY A 401 4.44 -5.88 -30.43
N ASN A 402 5.12 -5.78 -29.27
CA ASN A 402 5.57 -6.93 -28.48
C ASN A 402 4.56 -7.40 -27.41
N LEU A 403 3.36 -6.84 -27.35
CA LEU A 403 2.39 -7.16 -26.32
C LEU A 403 1.21 -7.95 -26.92
N TRP A 404 0.86 -9.04 -26.25
CA TRP A 404 -0.40 -9.75 -26.44
C TRP A 404 -1.32 -9.47 -25.26
N ARG A 405 -2.57 -9.14 -25.57
CA ARG A 405 -3.66 -8.92 -24.62
C ARG A 405 -4.72 -9.98 -24.87
N ILE A 406 -5.02 -10.76 -23.84
CA ILE A 406 -6.04 -11.82 -23.89
C ILE A 406 -7.13 -11.44 -22.90
N ARG A 407 -8.32 -11.09 -23.36
CA ARG A 407 -9.49 -10.87 -22.49
C ARG A 407 -10.30 -12.16 -22.46
N LEU A 408 -10.48 -12.72 -21.27
CA LEU A 408 -11.35 -13.89 -21.11
C LEU A 408 -12.81 -13.47 -21.18
N ASP A 409 -13.67 -14.39 -21.62
CA ASP A 409 -15.12 -14.17 -21.66
C ASP A 409 -15.69 -13.98 -20.23
N ASP A 410 -16.77 -13.22 -20.12
CA ASP A 410 -17.38 -12.88 -18.83
C ASP A 410 -17.97 -14.10 -18.10
N ASP A 411 -18.38 -15.11 -18.86
CA ASP A 411 -18.89 -16.42 -18.39
C ASP A 411 -17.77 -17.44 -18.18
N LYS A 412 -16.52 -16.99 -17.97
CA LYS A 412 -15.39 -17.86 -17.66
C LYS A 412 -15.72 -18.86 -16.54
N GLN A 413 -15.14 -20.05 -16.66
CA GLN A 413 -15.20 -21.06 -15.61
C GLN A 413 -14.27 -20.72 -14.45
N SER A 414 -14.76 -20.89 -13.23
CA SER A 414 -13.94 -20.86 -12.02
C SER A 414 -13.10 -22.14 -11.90
N GLY A 415 -11.91 -22.02 -11.33
CA GLY A 415 -10.99 -23.13 -11.11
C GLY A 415 -9.57 -22.82 -11.61
N THR A 416 -8.78 -23.88 -11.76
CA THR A 416 -7.36 -23.78 -12.15
C THR A 416 -7.22 -23.66 -13.66
N TRP A 417 -6.79 -22.50 -14.11
CA TRP A 417 -6.44 -22.22 -15.49
C TRP A 417 -4.95 -22.49 -15.73
N LYS A 418 -4.62 -22.76 -17.00
CA LYS A 418 -3.25 -23.03 -17.43
C LYS A 418 -2.92 -22.18 -18.64
N ILE A 419 -1.69 -21.71 -18.72
CA ILE A 419 -1.13 -21.14 -19.93
C ILE A 419 0.24 -21.76 -20.20
N GLN A 420 0.35 -22.41 -21.35
CA GLN A 420 1.59 -22.97 -21.86
C GLN A 420 2.24 -21.92 -22.75
N MET A 421 3.51 -21.63 -22.53
CA MET A 421 4.23 -20.59 -23.26
C MET A 421 5.59 -21.11 -23.70
N ALA A 422 5.97 -20.81 -24.94
CA ALA A 422 7.29 -21.10 -25.47
C ALA A 422 7.86 -19.88 -26.19
N SER A 423 9.09 -19.50 -25.85
CA SER A 423 9.77 -18.35 -26.44
C SER A 423 11.28 -18.57 -26.46
N ALA A 424 11.94 -18.19 -27.56
CA ALA A 424 13.40 -18.14 -27.63
C ALA A 424 14.00 -16.87 -27.00
N GLN A 425 13.15 -15.89 -26.66
CA GLN A 425 13.52 -14.59 -26.11
C GLN A 425 12.86 -14.36 -24.74
N PRO A 426 13.35 -13.40 -23.95
CA PRO A 426 12.75 -13.12 -22.65
C PRO A 426 11.32 -12.60 -22.80
N TYR A 427 10.45 -13.02 -21.89
CA TYR A 427 9.05 -12.63 -21.87
C TYR A 427 8.52 -12.43 -20.45
N THR A 428 7.45 -11.66 -20.33
CA THR A 428 6.70 -11.51 -19.08
C THR A 428 5.24 -11.93 -19.28
N LEU A 429 4.70 -12.64 -18.31
CA LEU A 429 3.28 -12.98 -18.21
C LEU A 429 2.70 -12.24 -17.00
N LYS A 430 1.56 -11.58 -17.19
CA LYS A 430 0.79 -10.96 -16.12
C LYS A 430 -0.69 -11.26 -16.29
N VAL A 431 -1.32 -11.80 -15.26
CA VAL A 431 -2.75 -12.10 -15.20
C VAL A 431 -3.38 -11.14 -14.20
N THR A 432 -4.41 -10.43 -14.63
CA THR A 432 -5.12 -9.46 -13.81
C THR A 432 -6.63 -9.68 -13.90
N GLY A 433 -7.36 -9.19 -12.91
CA GLY A 433 -8.81 -9.13 -12.90
C GLY A 433 -9.28 -8.05 -11.94
N GLN A 434 -10.56 -7.76 -11.96
CA GLN A 434 -11.19 -6.84 -11.02
C GLN A 434 -11.79 -7.60 -9.84
N ASN A 435 -11.48 -7.13 -8.63
CA ASN A 435 -12.04 -7.66 -7.39
C ASN A 435 -12.29 -6.52 -6.40
N THR A 436 -13.44 -6.56 -5.74
CA THR A 436 -13.79 -5.61 -4.67
C THR A 436 -13.05 -5.92 -3.36
N ILE A 437 -12.47 -7.12 -3.23
CA ILE A 437 -11.56 -7.48 -2.16
C ILE A 437 -10.16 -7.04 -2.54
N THR A 438 -9.59 -6.17 -1.72
CA THR A 438 -8.20 -5.72 -1.82
C THR A 438 -7.46 -6.04 -0.54
N PHE A 439 -6.13 -6.08 -0.61
CA PHE A 439 -5.30 -6.21 0.58
C PHE A 439 -4.14 -5.23 0.51
N ILE A 440 -3.83 -4.68 1.68
CA ILE A 440 -2.63 -3.90 1.92
C ILE A 440 -1.68 -4.78 2.70
N TYR A 441 -0.39 -4.69 2.38
CA TYR A 441 0.62 -5.42 3.13
C TYR A 441 1.83 -4.54 3.45
N ASP A 442 2.41 -4.82 4.61
CA ASP A 442 3.69 -4.27 5.04
C ASP A 442 4.54 -5.38 5.63
N TYR A 443 5.83 -5.34 5.36
CA TYR A 443 6.77 -6.17 6.12
C TYR A 443 7.01 -5.50 7.46
N VAL A 444 6.87 -6.27 8.53
CA VAL A 444 6.90 -5.73 9.89
C VAL A 444 7.86 -6.51 10.79
N HIS A 445 8.24 -5.89 11.90
CA HIS A 445 8.82 -6.57 13.05
C HIS A 445 7.89 -6.38 14.26
N ALA A 446 7.82 -7.39 15.12
CA ALA A 446 7.07 -7.31 16.35
C ALA A 446 7.95 -6.64 17.41
N PHE A 447 7.36 -5.73 18.18
CA PHE A 447 8.01 -5.12 19.33
C PHE A 447 7.22 -5.42 20.61
N LYS A 448 7.94 -5.53 21.71
CA LYS A 448 7.40 -5.74 23.05
C LYS A 448 7.45 -4.43 23.84
N GLY A 449 6.62 -4.30 24.86
CA GLY A 449 6.56 -3.12 25.73
C GLY A 449 5.18 -3.00 26.38
N PRO A 450 4.87 -1.84 27.01
CA PRO A 450 3.55 -1.54 27.57
C PRO A 450 2.43 -1.64 26.54
N HIS A 451 2.74 -1.33 25.27
CA HIS A 451 1.84 -1.50 24.13
C HIS A 451 2.54 -2.35 23.06
N PRO A 452 2.47 -3.68 23.13
CA PRO A 452 3.08 -4.54 22.12
C PRO A 452 2.39 -4.35 20.76
N GLY A 453 3.16 -4.49 19.67
CA GLY A 453 2.61 -4.28 18.34
C GLY A 453 3.56 -4.64 17.21
N TYR A 454 3.23 -4.14 16.02
CA TYR A 454 4.00 -4.33 14.80
C TYR A 454 4.46 -2.98 14.25
N ALA A 455 5.71 -2.91 13.83
CA ALA A 455 6.27 -1.74 13.17
C ALA A 455 6.83 -2.13 11.79
N PRO A 456 6.55 -1.35 10.73
CA PRO A 456 7.13 -1.60 9.41
C PRO A 456 8.66 -1.68 9.46
N ILE A 457 9.25 -2.60 8.69
CA ILE A 457 10.69 -2.60 8.46
C ILE A 457 11.04 -1.59 7.36
N THR A 458 12.21 -0.97 7.47
CA THR A 458 12.74 -0.14 6.39
C THR A 458 13.32 -1.04 5.30
N GLY A 459 12.83 -0.90 4.07
CA GLY A 459 13.35 -1.62 2.90
C GLY A 459 12.73 -2.99 2.68
N ARG A 460 13.48 -3.90 2.04
CA ARG A 460 13.03 -5.26 1.72
C ARG A 460 13.54 -6.25 2.76
N PRO A 461 12.81 -7.35 3.02
CA PRO A 461 13.34 -8.45 3.82
C PRO A 461 14.66 -8.98 3.26
N GLN A 462 15.53 -9.45 4.16
CA GLN A 462 16.78 -10.08 3.76
C GLN A 462 16.51 -11.47 3.15
N ALA A 463 17.14 -11.76 2.01
CA ALA A 463 17.02 -13.06 1.36
C ALA A 463 17.46 -14.19 2.32
N GLY A 464 16.71 -15.31 2.29
CA GLY A 464 16.97 -16.49 3.12
C GLY A 464 16.64 -16.34 4.61
N ARG A 465 16.11 -15.20 5.06
CA ARG A 465 15.69 -14.98 6.46
C ARG A 465 14.16 -14.95 6.60
N PRO A 466 13.62 -15.38 7.76
CA PRO A 466 12.21 -15.22 8.05
C PRO A 466 11.79 -13.75 8.01
N ALA A 467 10.62 -13.47 7.45
CA ALA A 467 10.02 -12.15 7.39
C ALA A 467 8.57 -12.23 7.88
N MET A 468 8.12 -11.22 8.62
CA MET A 468 6.70 -11.11 9.00
C MET A 468 5.99 -10.15 8.06
N LEU A 469 4.81 -10.57 7.60
CA LEU A 469 3.93 -9.81 6.74
C LEU A 469 2.65 -9.47 7.52
N LEU A 470 2.35 -8.18 7.67
CA LEU A 470 1.07 -7.71 8.16
C LEU A 470 0.15 -7.52 6.96
N LEU A 471 -0.96 -8.25 6.92
CA LEU A 471 -1.95 -8.18 5.84
C LEU A 471 -3.25 -7.54 6.35
N SER A 472 -3.64 -6.42 5.76
CA SER A 472 -4.95 -5.80 5.99
C SER A 472 -5.85 -6.06 4.80
N VAL A 473 -6.87 -6.91 4.99
CA VAL A 473 -7.83 -7.24 3.94
C VAL A 473 -9.03 -6.31 4.05
N MET A 474 -9.44 -5.74 2.92
CA MET A 474 -10.56 -4.81 2.81
C MET A 474 -11.52 -5.31 1.72
N GLY A 475 -12.82 -5.17 1.95
CA GLY A 475 -13.86 -5.62 1.03
C GLY A 475 -14.43 -7.00 1.39
N GLY A 476 -15.76 -7.14 1.23
CA GLY A 476 -16.54 -8.33 1.53
C GLY A 476 -17.18 -8.34 2.93
N ARG A 477 -18.48 -8.66 3.02
CA ARG A 477 -19.12 -9.04 4.28
C ARG A 477 -18.71 -10.49 4.60
N GLY A 478 -17.98 -10.71 5.70
CA GLY A 478 -17.78 -12.05 6.26
C GLY A 478 -16.67 -12.88 5.59
N LEU A 479 -15.49 -12.31 5.36
CA LEU A 479 -14.31 -13.10 5.00
C LEU A 479 -14.02 -14.15 6.08
N ARG A 480 -14.24 -15.44 5.75
CA ARG A 480 -13.77 -16.58 6.54
C ARG A 480 -12.50 -17.11 5.90
N VAL A 481 -11.35 -16.75 6.45
CA VAL A 481 -10.06 -17.34 6.05
C VAL A 481 -9.98 -18.74 6.68
N GLY A 482 -10.10 -19.80 5.86
CA GLY A 482 -10.04 -21.19 6.31
C GLY A 482 -8.61 -21.65 6.54
N HIS A 483 -8.28 -22.10 7.75
CA HIS A 483 -6.99 -22.71 8.06
C HIS A 483 -7.00 -24.19 7.63
N GLY A 484 -6.09 -24.58 6.73
CA GLY A 484 -5.74 -25.98 6.54
C GLY A 484 -4.77 -26.41 7.66
N GLY A 485 -5.29 -26.90 8.78
CA GLY A 485 -4.48 -27.42 9.90
C GLY A 485 -5.35 -27.99 11.03
N ARG A 486 -5.07 -29.24 11.44
CA ARG A 486 -5.90 -30.07 12.33
C ARG A 486 -5.96 -29.56 13.79
N GLY A 487 -7.19 -29.48 14.34
CA GLY A 487 -7.53 -29.94 15.70
C GLY A 487 -7.68 -28.92 16.85
N GLY A 488 -8.91 -28.76 17.34
CA GLY A 488 -9.24 -28.54 18.78
C GLY A 488 -9.43 -27.09 19.30
N PRO A 489 -10.42 -26.80 20.17
CA PRO A 489 -10.94 -25.45 20.39
C PRO A 489 -10.41 -24.75 21.66
N HIS A 490 -10.17 -23.44 21.59
CA HIS A 490 -10.68 -22.41 22.53
C HIS A 490 -10.20 -21.01 22.09
N SER A 491 -11.06 -20.03 22.38
CA SER A 491 -11.07 -18.64 21.92
C SER A 491 -9.93 -17.76 22.41
N SER A 492 -9.25 -17.08 21.49
CA SER A 492 -8.88 -15.65 21.55
C SER A 492 -8.19 -15.26 20.23
N VAL A 493 -8.44 -14.04 19.76
CA VAL A 493 -7.93 -13.49 18.49
C VAL A 493 -6.42 -13.26 18.56
N PRO A 494 -5.64 -13.66 17.55
CA PRO A 494 -4.40 -12.96 17.22
C PRO A 494 -4.31 -12.58 15.73
N GLY A 495 -3.62 -11.48 15.46
CA GLY A 495 -3.28 -11.02 14.11
C GLY A 495 -2.57 -12.10 13.30
N TRP A 496 -2.90 -12.13 12.01
CA TRP A 496 -2.44 -13.15 11.08
C TRP A 496 -1.06 -12.76 10.55
N ALA A 497 -0.02 -13.50 10.95
CA ALA A 497 1.29 -13.44 10.32
C ALA A 497 1.43 -14.67 9.42
N CYS A 498 1.53 -14.47 8.10
CA CYS A 498 1.86 -15.54 7.17
C CYS A 498 3.39 -15.59 7.03
N GLU A 499 4.02 -16.66 7.51
CA GLU A 499 5.44 -16.92 7.31
C GLU A 499 5.65 -17.44 5.87
N GLN A 500 6.23 -16.62 5.00
CA GLN A 500 6.66 -17.05 3.67
C GLN A 500 8.17 -17.18 3.63
N ARG A 501 8.63 -18.40 3.30
CA ARG A 501 10.02 -18.67 2.89
C ARG A 501 10.16 -18.22 1.44
N LEU A 502 11.03 -17.24 1.19
CA LEU A 502 11.41 -16.84 -0.17
C LEU A 502 12.50 -17.80 -0.66
N ASP A 503 12.16 -18.66 -1.62
CA ASP A 503 13.13 -19.53 -2.31
C ASP A 503 13.77 -18.83 -3.51
N ASP A 504 15.01 -19.27 -3.78
CA ASP A 504 16.07 -18.65 -4.59
C ASP A 504 15.76 -18.39 -6.07
N GLY A 505 16.43 -17.36 -6.60
CA GLY A 505 16.40 -17.14 -8.06
C GLY A 505 17.28 -16.02 -8.60
N LEU A 506 18.56 -15.91 -8.22
CA LEU A 506 19.60 -15.30 -9.07
C LEU A 506 20.96 -15.93 -8.79
N GLY A 507 21.35 -16.89 -9.63
CA GLY A 507 22.69 -17.48 -9.62
C GLY A 507 23.73 -16.45 -10.08
N GLN A 508 24.63 -16.05 -9.18
CA GLN A 508 25.88 -15.41 -9.55
C GLN A 508 26.94 -16.50 -9.78
N ARG A 509 27.51 -16.52 -10.99
CA ARG A 509 28.68 -17.34 -11.33
C ARG A 509 29.91 -16.75 -10.62
N GLY A 510 30.51 -17.53 -9.74
CA GLY A 510 31.85 -17.27 -9.22
C GLY A 510 32.94 -17.65 -10.23
N HIS A 511 34.02 -16.89 -10.22
CA HIS A 511 35.36 -17.31 -10.66
C HIS A 511 36.42 -16.69 -9.72
N PRO A 512 37.61 -17.28 -9.59
CA PRO A 512 38.21 -17.54 -8.29
C PRO A 512 39.38 -16.59 -7.96
N GLY A 513 39.47 -16.32 -6.65
CA GLY A 513 40.67 -16.23 -5.82
C GLY A 513 41.94 -15.56 -6.35
N HIS A 514 42.35 -14.49 -5.68
CA HIS A 514 43.73 -14.40 -5.20
C HIS A 514 43.75 -13.74 -3.80
N GLY A 515 44.44 -14.41 -2.87
CA GLY A 515 44.50 -14.05 -1.46
C GLY A 515 45.42 -12.88 -1.15
N GLY A 516 45.15 -12.25 -0.01
CA GLY A 516 46.01 -11.27 0.63
C GLY A 516 45.58 -11.07 2.08
N ARG A 517 46.42 -11.52 3.02
CA ARG A 517 46.29 -11.30 4.46
C ARG A 517 46.31 -9.80 4.79
N GLY A 518 45.54 -9.39 5.78
CA GLY A 518 45.67 -8.08 6.41
C GLY A 518 44.76 -7.97 7.63
N SER A 519 45.37 -7.93 8.81
CA SER A 519 44.77 -7.90 10.13
C SER A 519 44.33 -6.50 10.59
N THR A 520 43.60 -6.49 11.72
CA THR A 520 43.49 -5.45 12.77
C THR A 520 42.58 -4.23 12.56
N GLY A 521 41.78 -3.95 13.60
CA GLY A 521 41.48 -2.59 14.06
C GLY A 521 39.99 -2.26 14.22
N GLY A 522 39.51 -2.16 15.47
CA GLY A 522 38.14 -1.74 15.81
C GLY A 522 38.00 -0.26 16.21
N LEU A 523 36.82 0.04 16.79
CA LEU A 523 36.36 1.31 17.42
C LEU A 523 36.06 2.43 16.41
N TRP A 524 34.89 3.07 16.36
CA TRP A 524 33.87 3.40 17.37
C TRP A 524 32.44 3.18 16.85
#